data_AF-A0A9E5TF66-F1
#
_entry.id   AF-A0A9E5TF66-F1
#
_cell.length_a   1.000
_cell.length_b   1.000
_cell.length_c   1.000
_cell.angle_alpha   90.00
_cell.angle_beta   90.00
_cell.angle_gamma   90.00
#
_symmetry.space_group_name_H-M   'P 1'
#
loop_
_entity.id
_entity.type
_entity.pdbx_description
1 polymer ?
#
loop_
_entity_poly.entity_id
_entity_poly.type
_entity_poly.pdbx_seq_one_letter_code
_entity_poly.pdbx_strand_id
1 'polypeptide(L)'
;IFRKVTMNLRLLKFSLWTDVLVAAVGLIILLALKLGSRFRKMLDAHPGLRTAFYASLVGGGAAFLFNDSGILAAALCLIYPAATTAYLALCDKEEYLPLDITGGDR
;
A
#
# COMPACT_ATOMS: atom_id res chain seq x y z
N ILE A 1 -15.64 0.02 29.19
CA ILE A 1 -14.88 0.28 27.94
C ILE A 1 -13.65 -0.64 27.84
N PHE A 2 -12.81 -0.73 28.88
CA PHE A 2 -11.66 -1.65 28.96
C PHE A 2 -11.95 -3.10 28.54
N ARG A 3 -13.04 -3.73 29.01
CA ARG A 3 -13.39 -5.12 28.67
C ARG A 3 -13.67 -5.35 27.17
N LYS A 4 -14.21 -4.34 26.46
CA LYS A 4 -14.46 -4.40 25.00
C LYS A 4 -13.15 -4.21 24.22
N VAL A 5 -12.29 -3.29 24.67
CA VAL A 5 -10.99 -3.03 24.06
C VAL A 5 -10.08 -4.25 24.17
N THR A 6 -10.03 -4.91 25.33
CA THR A 6 -9.23 -6.13 25.54
C THR A 6 -9.72 -7.31 24.70
N MET A 7 -11.02 -7.37 24.37
CA MET A 7 -11.58 -8.42 23.50
C MET A 7 -11.29 -8.15 22.01
N ASN A 8 -11.43 -6.89 21.57
CA ASN A 8 -11.03 -6.48 20.20
C ASN A 8 -9.53 -6.64 19.97
N LEU A 9 -8.69 -6.30 20.96
CA LEU A 9 -7.23 -6.53 20.88
C LEU A 9 -6.89 -8.02 20.85
N ARG A 10 -7.68 -8.88 21.49
CA ARG A 10 -7.47 -10.34 21.45
C ARG A 10 -7.82 -10.94 20.09
N LEU A 11 -8.83 -10.40 19.39
CA LEU A 11 -9.15 -10.75 18.01
C LEU A 11 -8.10 -10.21 17.01
N LEU A 12 -7.53 -9.04 17.28
CA LEU A 12 -6.48 -8.42 16.46
C LEU A 12 -5.09 -9.07 16.64
N LYS A 13 -4.75 -9.51 17.87
CA LYS A 13 -3.48 -10.19 18.18
C LYS A 13 -3.39 -11.63 17.65
N PHE A 14 -4.48 -12.21 17.16
CA PHE A 14 -4.55 -13.63 16.80
C PHE A 14 -4.57 -13.95 15.30
N SER A 15 -4.57 -12.98 14.38
CA SER A 15 -4.68 -13.31 12.95
C SER A 15 -4.27 -12.13 12.06
N LEU A 16 -3.49 -12.38 11.01
CA LEU A 16 -3.38 -11.59 9.77
C LEU A 16 -2.84 -10.14 9.80
N TRP A 17 -3.21 -9.26 10.73
CA TRP A 17 -2.98 -7.82 10.53
C TRP A 17 -1.53 -7.36 10.62
N THR A 18 -0.71 -8.05 11.43
CA THR A 18 0.74 -7.82 11.44
C THR A 18 1.34 -8.23 10.08
N ASP A 19 0.90 -9.36 9.52
CA ASP A 19 1.35 -9.81 8.20
C ASP A 19 0.89 -8.86 7.10
N VAL A 20 -0.33 -8.32 7.20
CA VAL A 20 -0.85 -7.30 6.28
C VAL A 20 -0.03 -6.02 6.34
N LEU A 21 0.32 -5.55 7.55
CA LEU A 21 1.17 -4.37 7.72
C LEU A 21 2.55 -4.60 7.10
N VAL A 22 3.18 -5.73 7.43
CA VAL A 22 4.50 -6.10 6.88
C VAL A 22 4.45 -6.26 5.36
N ALA A 23 3.42 -6.91 4.83
CA ALA A 23 3.22 -7.06 3.39
C ALA A 23 2.99 -5.71 2.70
N ALA A 24 2.19 -4.81 3.29
CA ALA A 24 1.94 -3.48 2.74
C ALA A 24 3.24 -2.65 2.68
N VAL A 25 4.01 -2.62 3.79
CA VAL A 25 5.30 -1.92 3.84
C VAL A 25 6.29 -2.54 2.85
N GLY A 26 6.40 -3.87 2.84
CA GLY A 26 7.28 -4.60 1.92
C GLY A 26 6.95 -4.33 0.46
N LEU A 27 5.67 -4.36 0.09
CA LEU A 27 5.19 -4.08 -1.26
C LEU A 27 5.52 -2.64 -1.68
N ILE A 28 5.25 -1.66 -0.82
CA ILE A 28 5.59 -0.25 -1.08
C ILE A 28 7.09 -0.11 -1.36
N ILE A 29 7.94 -0.68 -0.49
CA ILE A 29 9.41 -0.56 -0.63
C ILE A 29 9.89 -1.23 -1.92
N LEU A 30 9.52 -2.49 -2.14
CA LEU A 30 9.99 -3.27 -3.30
C LEU A 30 9.55 -2.63 -4.63
N LEU A 31 8.30 -2.18 -4.72
CA LEU A 31 7.79 -1.57 -5.94
C LEU A 31 8.31 -0.15 -6.13
N ALA A 32 8.45 0.64 -5.07
CA ALA A 32 9.05 1.97 -5.18
C ALA A 32 10.52 1.89 -5.67
N LEU A 33 11.29 0.90 -5.21
CA LEU A 33 12.64 0.65 -5.71
C LEU A 33 12.64 0.20 -7.17
N LYS A 34 11.71 -0.67 -7.56
CA LYS A 34 11.60 -1.16 -8.95
C LYS A 34 11.17 -0.08 -9.94
N LEU A 35 10.19 0.75 -9.59
CA LEU A 35 9.68 1.81 -10.46
C LEU A 35 10.62 3.02 -10.50
N GLY A 36 11.46 3.20 -9.47
CA GLY A 36 12.51 4.21 -9.43
C GLY A 36 12.00 5.63 -9.72
N SER A 37 12.49 6.23 -10.80
CA SER A 37 12.17 7.61 -11.18
C SER A 37 10.75 7.79 -11.73
N ARG A 38 10.12 6.73 -12.27
CA ARG A 38 8.74 6.79 -12.82
C ARG A 38 7.72 7.02 -11.72
N PHE A 39 7.88 6.35 -10.59
CA PHE A 39 7.03 6.55 -9.41
C PHE A 39 7.03 8.02 -8.98
N ARG A 40 8.23 8.62 -8.94
CA ARG A 40 8.42 10.02 -8.54
C ARG A 40 7.76 10.98 -9.55
N LYS A 41 7.96 10.75 -10.86
CA LYS A 41 7.30 11.52 -11.93
C LYS A 41 5.77 11.46 -11.86
N MET A 42 5.20 10.29 -11.57
CA MET A 42 3.74 10.14 -11.49
C MET A 42 3.16 10.88 -10.28
N LEU A 43 3.83 10.79 -9.12
CA LEU A 43 3.46 11.56 -7.94
C LEU A 43 3.55 13.08 -8.22
N ASP A 44 4.59 13.53 -8.91
CA ASP A 44 4.75 14.94 -9.26
C ASP A 44 3.71 15.42 -10.27
N ALA A 45 3.27 14.55 -11.19
CA ALA A 45 2.19 14.85 -12.13
C ALA A 45 0.81 14.97 -11.44
N HIS A 46 0.62 14.33 -10.27
CA HIS A 46 -0.65 14.30 -9.55
C HIS A 46 -0.45 14.76 -8.08
N PRO A 47 -0.45 16.07 -7.81
CA PRO A 47 -0.13 16.62 -6.50
C PRO A 47 -1.09 16.16 -5.39
N GLY A 48 -2.37 15.93 -5.73
CA GLY A 48 -3.35 15.36 -4.80
C GLY A 48 -3.00 13.93 -4.38
N LEU A 49 -2.59 13.10 -5.34
CA LEU A 49 -2.16 11.72 -5.08
C LEU A 49 -0.87 11.66 -4.28
N ARG A 50 0.10 12.54 -4.59
CA ARG A 50 1.32 12.72 -3.80
C ARG A 50 1.02 13.07 -2.36
N THR A 51 0.12 14.04 -2.14
CA THR A 51 -0.25 14.46 -0.79
C THR A 51 -0.94 13.32 -0.05
N ALA A 52 -1.90 12.63 -0.68
CA ALA A 52 -2.60 11.50 -0.08
C ALA A 52 -1.66 10.33 0.26
N PHE A 53 -0.69 10.04 -0.62
CA PHE A 53 0.31 9.00 -0.40
C PHE A 53 1.18 9.30 0.83
N TYR A 54 1.78 10.50 0.89
CA TYR A 54 2.62 10.88 2.04
C TYR A 54 1.80 11.05 3.32
N ALA A 55 0.60 11.60 3.24
CA ALA A 55 -0.32 11.70 4.38
C ALA A 55 -0.67 10.31 4.93
N SER A 56 -0.86 9.32 4.06
CA SER A 56 -1.13 7.93 4.47
C SER A 56 0.09 7.28 5.13
N LEU A 57 1.31 7.54 4.64
CA LEU A 57 2.54 7.08 5.28
C LEU A 57 2.72 7.69 6.68
N VAL A 58 2.60 9.02 6.79
CA VAL A 58 2.75 9.75 8.05
C VAL A 58 1.64 9.37 9.03
N GLY A 59 0.40 9.32 8.55
CA GLY A 59 -0.76 8.91 9.34
C GLY A 59 -0.67 7.46 9.80
N GLY A 60 -0.21 6.55 8.95
CA GLY A 60 0.04 5.15 9.32
C GLY A 60 1.15 5.01 10.35
N GLY A 61 2.24 5.76 10.22
CA GLY A 61 3.31 5.80 11.22
C GLY A 61 2.83 6.38 12.57
N ALA A 62 2.07 7.48 12.54
CA ALA A 62 1.48 8.04 13.74
C ALA A 62 0.48 7.09 14.39
N ALA A 63 -0.35 6.41 13.61
CA ALA A 63 -1.28 5.40 14.10
C ALA A 63 -0.54 4.20 14.73
N PHE A 64 0.58 3.77 14.14
CA PHE A 64 1.41 2.72 14.72
C PHE A 64 1.98 3.11 16.09
N LEU A 65 2.41 4.36 16.25
CA LEU A 65 3.07 4.86 17.46
C LEU A 65 2.11 5.26 18.58
N PHE A 66 0.97 5.87 18.25
CA PHE A 66 0.10 6.53 19.22
C PHE A 66 -1.23 5.81 19.49
N ASN A 67 -1.54 4.73 18.77
CA ASN A 67 -2.81 4.02 18.93
C ASN A 67 -2.61 2.71 19.73
N ASP A 68 -3.50 2.46 20.70
CA ASP A 68 -3.51 1.22 21.52
C ASP A 68 -3.63 -0.06 20.67
N SER A 69 -4.18 0.04 19.46
CA SER A 69 -4.31 -1.03 18.46
C SER A 69 -3.44 -0.81 17.22
N GLY A 70 -2.42 0.05 17.31
CA GLY A 70 -1.77 0.75 16.19
C GLY A 70 -1.37 -0.06 14.97
N ILE A 71 -1.15 -1.36 15.08
CA ILE A 71 -0.92 -2.27 13.94
C ILE A 71 -2.09 -2.25 12.95
N LEU A 72 -3.34 -2.36 13.40
CA LEU A 72 -4.51 -2.35 12.51
C LEU A 72 -4.65 -1.01 11.81
N ALA A 73 -4.61 0.08 12.58
CA ALA A 73 -4.78 1.42 12.06
C ALA A 73 -3.66 1.78 11.07
N ALA A 74 -2.41 1.39 11.39
CA ALA A 74 -1.28 1.54 10.48
C ALA A 74 -1.45 0.70 9.21
N ALA A 75 -1.90 -0.56 9.32
CA ALA A 75 -2.11 -1.43 8.17
C ALA A 75 -3.15 -0.83 7.21
N LEU A 76 -4.27 -0.34 7.74
CA LEU A 76 -5.31 0.32 6.96
C LEU A 76 -4.79 1.59 6.26
N CYS A 77 -4.03 2.42 6.97
CA CYS A 77 -3.40 3.58 6.37
C CYS A 77 -2.41 3.21 5.26
N LEU A 78 -1.65 2.12 5.41
CA LEU A 78 -0.62 1.71 4.46
C LEU A 78 -1.14 0.87 3.28
N ILE A 79 -2.35 0.33 3.33
CA ILE A 79 -2.98 -0.37 2.19
C ILE A 79 -3.16 0.58 0.99
N TYR A 80 -3.56 1.83 1.21
CA TYR A 80 -3.75 2.82 0.13
C TYR A 80 -2.47 3.14 -0.66
N PRO A 81 -1.34 3.51 -0.02
CA PRO A 81 -0.09 3.68 -0.72
C PRO A 81 0.40 2.37 -1.35
N ALA A 82 0.22 1.22 -0.70
CA ALA A 82 0.58 -0.09 -1.27
C ALA A 82 -0.19 -0.38 -2.58
N ALA A 83 -1.52 -0.18 -2.59
CA ALA A 83 -2.36 -0.35 -3.76
C ALA A 83 -1.99 0.62 -4.89
N THR A 84 -1.70 1.88 -4.55
CA THR A 84 -1.26 2.89 -5.53
C THR A 84 0.05 2.45 -6.20
N THR A 85 1.03 2.00 -5.42
CA THR A 85 2.32 1.54 -5.95
C THR A 85 2.18 0.28 -6.80
N ALA A 86 1.29 -0.64 -6.39
CA ALA A 86 0.96 -1.86 -7.12
C ALA A 86 0.28 -1.58 -8.48
N TYR A 87 -0.71 -0.69 -8.49
CA TYR A 87 -1.39 -0.25 -9.71
C TYR A 87 -0.38 0.29 -10.73
N LEU A 88 0.55 1.13 -10.29
CA LEU A 88 1.58 1.67 -11.16
C LEU A 88 2.54 0.61 -11.70
N ALA A 89 2.90 -0.37 -10.87
CA ALA A 89 3.73 -1.47 -11.31
C ALA A 89 3.04 -2.37 -12.34
N LEU A 90 1.71 -2.45 -12.33
CA LEU A 90 0.91 -3.16 -13.32
C LEU A 90 0.79 -2.37 -14.63
N CYS A 91 0.44 -1.08 -14.56
CA CYS A 91 0.41 -0.21 -15.74
C CYS A 91 1.77 -0.17 -16.45
N ASP A 92 2.87 -0.14 -15.68
CA ASP A 92 4.22 -0.23 -16.24
C ASP A 92 4.42 -1.50 -17.07
N LYS A 93 3.82 -2.64 -16.69
CA LYS A 93 3.94 -3.89 -17.45
C LYS A 93 3.06 -3.96 -18.69
N GLU A 94 1.84 -3.41 -18.64
CA GLU A 94 0.97 -3.36 -19.82
C GLU A 94 1.58 -2.52 -20.94
N GLU A 95 2.26 -1.43 -20.61
CA GLU A 95 2.96 -0.61 -21.60
C GLU A 95 4.17 -1.33 -22.25
N TYR A 96 4.70 -2.39 -21.62
CA TYR A 96 5.72 -3.29 -22.18
C TYR A 96 5.18 -4.57 -22.82
N LEU A 97 3.88 -4.86 -22.69
CA LEU A 97 3.24 -6.01 -23.33
C LEU A 97 2.41 -5.48 -24.51
N PRO A 98 3.02 -5.21 -25.68
CA PRO A 98 2.22 -5.06 -26.89
C PRO A 98 1.41 -6.36 -27.00
N LEU A 99 0.08 -6.24 -27.01
CA LEU A 99 -0.79 -7.37 -27.27
C LEU A 99 -0.50 -7.85 -28.70
N ASP A 100 0.45 -8.77 -28.83
CA ASP A 100 0.56 -9.66 -29.98
C ASP A 100 -0.57 -10.70 -29.86
N ILE A 101 -1.79 -10.19 -30.00
CA ILE A 101 -3.02 -10.96 -30.19
C ILE A 101 -3.62 -10.48 -31.51
N THR A 102 -2.81 -10.42 -32.57
CA THR A 102 -3.28 -10.37 -33.95
C THR A 102 -2.38 -11.25 -34.81
N GLY A 103 -2.64 -12.54 -34.74
CA GLY A 103 -2.03 -13.54 -35.61
C GLY A 103 -2.94 -14.75 -35.80
N GLY A 104 -4.25 -14.51 -35.90
CA GLY A 104 -5.17 -15.47 -36.50
C GLY A 104 -4.98 -15.52 -38.01
N ASP A 105 -5.09 -16.73 -38.55
CA ASP A 105 -5.31 -17.12 -39.94
C ASP A 105 -4.44 -16.46 -41.01
N ARG A 106 -3.40 -17.17 -41.44
CA ARG A 106 -3.17 -17.55 -42.85
C ARG A 106 -2.49 -18.92 -42.93
#